data_AF-A0AAD6BM99-F1
#
_entry.id   AF-A0AAD6BM99-F1
#
_cell.length_a   1.000
_cell.length_b   1.000
_cell.length_c   1.000
_cell.angle_alpha   90.00
_cell.angle_beta   90.00
_cell.angle_gamma   90.00
#
_symmetry.space_group_name_H-M   'P 1'
#
loop_
_entity.id
_entity.type
_entity.pdbx_description
1 polymer ?
#
loop_
_entity_poly.entity_id
_entity_poly.type
_entity_poly.pdbx_seq_one_letter_code
_entity_poly.pdbx_strand_id
1 'polypeptide(L)'
;MQVAFIKHTIVPENSNGNGPAWASGVNADDYQLICPGQAAPVETSEYAKCNLAAVPAHAVVTRPETHSKAVPILLEQQSKFDSSVSDAPFRMFQ
;
A
#
# COMPACT_ATOMS: atom_id res chain seq x y z
N MET A 1 19.14 13.71 -10.95
CA MET A 1 18.61 12.35 -10.74
C MET A 1 17.59 12.44 -9.61
N GLN A 2 16.35 12.01 -9.83
CA GLN A 2 15.30 12.03 -8.81
C GLN A 2 15.00 10.58 -8.41
N VAL A 3 14.84 10.32 -7.12
CA VAL A 3 14.63 8.98 -6.56
C VAL A 3 13.63 9.08 -5.42
N ALA A 4 12.74 8.09 -5.30
CA ALA A 4 11.82 7.95 -4.18
C ALA A 4 11.89 6.51 -3.62
N PHE A 5 11.84 6.39 -2.29
CA PHE A 5 11.75 5.10 -1.60
C PHE A 5 10.31 4.89 -1.16
N ILE A 6 9.59 4.01 -1.87
CA ILE A 6 8.16 3.78 -1.72
C ILE A 6 7.84 2.28 -1.81
N LYS A 7 6.64 1.88 -1.38
CA LYS A 7 6.12 0.54 -1.64
C LYS A 7 5.74 0.39 -3.11
N HIS A 8 5.74 -0.85 -3.60
CA HIS A 8 5.37 -1.17 -4.98
C HIS A 8 3.93 -0.76 -5.35
N THR A 9 3.03 -0.61 -4.38
CA THR A 9 1.62 -0.23 -4.63
C THR A 9 1.44 1.25 -4.95
N ILE A 10 2.39 2.11 -4.58
CA ILE A 10 2.20 3.56 -4.65
C ILE A 10 2.08 4.07 -6.09
N VAL A 11 2.87 3.54 -7.02
CA VAL A 11 2.83 3.94 -8.44
C VAL A 11 1.45 3.64 -9.05
N PRO A 12 0.91 2.41 -9.02
CA PRO A 12 -0.42 2.16 -9.59
C PRO A 12 -1.56 2.89 -8.84
N GLU A 13 -1.41 3.15 -7.54
CA GLU A 13 -2.40 3.90 -6.75
C GLU A 13 -2.46 5.40 -7.08
N ASN A 14 -1.40 5.98 -7.66
CA ASN A 14 -1.27 7.43 -7.90
C ASN A 14 -0.82 7.76 -9.34
N SER A 15 -1.16 6.89 -10.30
CA SER A 15 -0.87 7.10 -11.72
C SER A 15 -2.04 6.60 -12.58
N ASN A 16 -1.99 6.89 -13.88
CA ASN A 16 -2.98 6.44 -14.87
C ASN A 16 -4.42 6.86 -14.51
N GLY A 17 -4.57 8.08 -13.98
CA GLY A 17 -5.85 8.63 -13.55
C GLY A 17 -6.31 8.20 -12.15
N ASN A 18 -5.52 7.41 -11.42
CA ASN A 18 -5.75 7.10 -10.01
C ASN A 18 -5.15 8.17 -9.08
N GLY A 19 -5.67 8.24 -7.86
CA GLY A 19 -5.13 9.07 -6.79
C GLY A 19 -5.69 10.51 -6.76
N PRO A 20 -5.02 11.40 -6.02
CA PRO A 20 -5.48 12.78 -5.80
C PRO A 20 -5.29 13.68 -7.04
N ALA A 21 -5.85 14.89 -7.00
CA ALA A 21 -5.84 15.81 -8.16
C ALA A 21 -4.44 16.10 -8.74
N TRP A 22 -3.38 16.12 -7.91
CA TRP A 22 -2.01 16.32 -8.38
C TRP A 22 -1.48 15.14 -9.23
N ALA A 23 -2.01 13.94 -9.03
CA ALA A 23 -1.62 12.71 -9.71
C ALA A 23 -2.37 12.48 -11.04
N SER A 24 -3.37 13.31 -11.34
CA SER A 24 -4.27 13.12 -12.49
C SER A 24 -3.59 13.03 -13.86
N GLY A 25 -2.42 13.66 -14.03
CA GLY A 25 -1.64 13.65 -15.28
C GLY A 25 -0.40 12.75 -15.24
N VAL A 26 -0.25 11.92 -14.21
CA VAL A 26 0.92 11.07 -14.01
C VAL A 26 0.69 9.70 -14.66
N ASN A 27 1.63 9.22 -15.48
CA ASN A 27 1.57 7.87 -16.06
C ASN A 27 2.51 6.92 -15.33
N ALA A 28 2.10 5.66 -15.17
CA ALA A 28 2.93 4.65 -14.52
C ALA A 28 4.19 4.32 -15.33
N ASP A 29 4.11 4.40 -16.66
CA ASP A 29 5.20 4.10 -17.60
C ASP A 29 6.32 5.16 -17.58
N ASP A 30 6.09 6.31 -16.93
CA ASP A 30 7.11 7.35 -16.72
C ASP A 30 8.07 7.00 -15.56
N TYR A 31 7.81 5.89 -14.85
CA TYR A 31 8.61 5.43 -13.72
C TYR A 31 9.29 4.08 -14.00
N GLN A 32 10.44 3.87 -13.38
CA GLN A 32 11.16 2.60 -13.42
C GLN A 32 11.74 2.26 -12.04
N LEU A 33 12.00 0.99 -11.80
CA LEU A 33 12.62 0.50 -10.57
C LEU A 33 14.14 0.46 -10.69
N ILE A 34 14.82 0.82 -9.60
CA ILE A 34 16.27 0.67 -9.45
C ILE A 34 16.53 -0.66 -8.73
N CYS A 35 17.20 -1.59 -9.41
CA CYS A 35 17.46 -2.92 -8.87
C CYS A 35 18.86 -3.02 -8.25
N PRO A 36 18.98 -3.53 -7.00
CA PRO A 36 20.28 -3.82 -6.42
C PRO A 36 21.12 -4.76 -7.29
N GLY A 37 22.36 -4.37 -7.58
CA GLY A 37 23.30 -5.21 -8.35
C GLY A 37 23.03 -5.26 -9.86
N GLN A 38 22.10 -4.46 -10.38
CA GLN A 38 21.89 -4.31 -11.82
C GLN A 38 22.09 -2.85 -12.24
N ALA A 39 22.68 -2.64 -13.42
CA ALA A 39 22.92 -1.30 -13.95
C ALA A 39 21.69 -0.72 -14.68
N ALA A 40 20.84 -1.59 -15.22
CA ALA A 40 19.65 -1.18 -15.96
C ALA A 40 18.42 -1.15 -15.04
N PRO A 41 17.59 -0.10 -15.13
CA PRO A 41 16.30 -0.08 -14.47
C PRO A 41 15.31 -1.02 -15.17
N VAL A 42 14.25 -1.40 -14.47
CA VAL A 42 13.19 -2.29 -14.99
C VAL A 42 11.81 -1.68 -14.79
N GLU A 43 10.81 -2.23 -15.48
CA GLU A 43 9.41 -1.83 -15.34
C GLU A 43 8.90 -1.98 -13.89
N THR A 44 7.96 -1.12 -13.51
CA THR A 44 7.38 -1.10 -12.15
C THR A 44 6.64 -2.39 -11.78
N SER A 45 6.19 -3.16 -12.77
CA SER A 45 5.55 -4.46 -12.61
C SER A 45 6.50 -5.57 -12.11
N GLU A 46 7.82 -5.43 -12.30
CA GLU A 46 8.82 -6.44 -11.91
C GLU A 46 9.23 -6.32 -10.43
N TYR A 47 8.50 -5.55 -9.61
CA TYR A 47 8.82 -5.27 -8.21
C TYR A 47 9.06 -6.53 -7.36
N ALA A 48 8.43 -7.66 -7.70
CA ALA A 48 8.61 -8.92 -6.97
C ALA A 48 10.02 -9.50 -7.12
N LYS A 49 10.66 -9.29 -8.28
CA LYS A 49 12.05 -9.71 -8.57
C LYS A 49 13.06 -8.59 -8.33
N CYS A 50 12.63 -7.34 -8.46
CA CYS A 50 13.46 -6.14 -8.29
C CYS A 50 12.89 -5.25 -7.17
N ASN A 51 13.44 -5.41 -5.96
CA ASN A 51 13.14 -4.57 -4.81
C ASN A 51 14.37 -4.48 -3.90
N LEU A 52 14.37 -3.50 -3.00
CA LEU A 52 15.43 -3.35 -1.99
C LEU A 52 15.32 -4.41 -0.90
N ALA A 53 14.09 -4.74 -0.49
CA ALA A 53 13.77 -5.76 0.49
C ALA A 53 12.26 -6.05 0.51
N ALA A 54 11.89 -7.21 1.06
CA ALA A 54 10.54 -7.47 1.53
C ALA A 54 10.29 -6.72 2.85
N VAL A 55 9.17 -6.00 2.93
CA VAL A 55 8.78 -5.23 4.12
C VAL A 55 7.61 -5.93 4.82
N PRO A 56 7.66 -6.16 6.15
CA PRO A 56 6.54 -6.72 6.89
C PRO A 56 5.27 -5.88 6.74
N ALA A 57 4.11 -6.53 6.79
CA ALA A 57 2.83 -5.83 6.82
C ALA A 57 2.75 -4.88 8.03
N HIS A 58 2.05 -3.76 7.87
CA HIS A 58 1.72 -2.91 9.01
C HIS A 58 0.88 -3.71 10.02
N ALA A 59 1.14 -3.49 11.31
CA ALA A 59 0.49 -4.20 12.39
C ALA A 59 -0.11 -3.22 13.41
N VAL A 60 -1.24 -3.62 13.99
CA VAL A 60 -1.82 -2.94 15.15
C VAL A 60 -1.11 -3.44 16.40
N VAL A 61 -0.60 -2.51 17.21
CA VAL A 61 0.12 -2.83 18.45
C VAL A 61 -0.72 -2.45 19.67
N THR A 62 -0.66 -3.28 20.70
CA THR A 62 -1.40 -3.08 21.95
C THR A 62 -0.52 -3.40 23.15
N ARG A 63 -0.96 -2.98 24.33
CA ARG A 63 -0.30 -3.43 25.57
C ARG A 63 -0.64 -4.91 25.81
N PRO A 64 0.25 -5.71 26.41
CA PRO A 64 0.00 -7.13 26.64
C PRO A 64 -1.34 -7.42 27.35
N GLU A 65 -1.70 -6.59 28.32
CA GLU A 65 -2.92 -6.72 29.12
C GLU A 65 -4.22 -6.38 28.35
N THR A 66 -4.13 -5.67 27.21
CA THR A 66 -5.29 -5.30 26.39
C THR A 66 -5.42 -6.09 25.10
N HIS A 67 -4.39 -6.84 24.71
CA HIS A 67 -4.36 -7.63 23.47
C HIS A 67 -5.58 -8.57 23.33
N SER A 68 -5.91 -9.31 24.40
CA SER A 68 -7.03 -10.26 24.39
C SER A 68 -8.41 -9.61 24.24
N LYS A 69 -8.51 -8.30 24.50
CA LYS A 69 -9.73 -7.51 24.28
C LYS A 69 -9.73 -6.81 22.92
N ALA A 70 -8.58 -6.30 22.50
CA ALA A 70 -8.46 -5.51 21.28
C ALA A 70 -8.71 -6.35 20.02
N VAL A 71 -8.14 -7.56 19.95
CA VAL A 71 -8.27 -8.41 18.74
C VAL A 71 -9.73 -8.76 18.43
N PRO A 72 -10.54 -9.27 19.38
CA PRO A 72 -11.95 -9.56 19.12
C PRO A 72 -12.75 -8.32 18.69
N ILE A 73 -12.48 -7.17 19.32
CA ILE A 73 -13.16 -5.92 18.97
C ILE A 73 -12.84 -5.53 17.52
N LEU A 74 -11.56 -5.54 17.13
CA LEU A 74 -11.15 -5.19 15.76
C LEU A 74 -11.75 -6.14 14.72
N LEU A 75 -11.84 -7.44 15.02
CA LEU A 75 -12.51 -8.42 14.14
C LEU A 75 -14.01 -8.15 14.02
N GLU A 76 -14.68 -7.79 15.12
CA GLU A 76 -16.09 -7.41 15.10
C GLU A 76 -16.33 -6.11 14.32
N GLN A 77 -15.44 -5.12 14.47
CA GLN A 77 -15.53 -3.88 13.70
C GLN A 77 -15.26 -4.13 12.22
N GLN A 78 -14.30 -5.00 11.89
CA GLN A 78 -14.02 -5.38 10.51
C GLN A 78 -15.26 -5.98 9.86
N SER A 79 -15.95 -6.94 10.50
CA SER A 79 -17.15 -7.55 9.89
C SER A 79 -18.30 -6.57 9.63
N LYS A 80 -18.33 -5.43 10.34
CA LYS A 80 -19.35 -4.38 10.20
C LYS A 80 -18.97 -3.28 9.20
N PHE A 81 -17.68 -2.96 9.10
CA PHE A 81 -17.19 -1.76 8.41
C PHE A 81 -16.08 -2.04 7.39
N ASP A 82 -15.93 -3.30 6.98
CA ASP A 82 -15.01 -3.70 5.91
C ASP A 82 -15.37 -3.01 4.58
N SER A 83 -14.40 -2.95 3.67
CA SER A 83 -14.57 -2.37 2.33
C SER A 83 -15.63 -3.10 1.49
N SER A 84 -15.95 -4.35 1.82
CA SER A 84 -16.96 -5.17 1.17
C SER A 84 -18.41 -4.83 1.56
N VAL A 85 -18.64 -4.07 2.63
CA VAL A 85 -19.97 -3.72 3.11
C VAL A 85 -20.53 -2.52 2.33
N SER A 86 -21.61 -2.74 1.58
CA SER A 86 -22.33 -1.68 0.85
C SER A 86 -23.06 -0.72 1.80
N ASP A 87 -23.07 0.58 1.48
CA ASP A 87 -23.79 1.63 2.20
C ASP A 87 -23.48 1.74 3.71
N ALA A 88 -22.29 1.29 4.13
CA ALA A 88 -21.85 1.45 5.51
C ALA A 88 -21.71 2.94 5.87
N PRO A 89 -22.19 3.38 7.07
CA PRO A 89 -22.05 4.78 7.52
C PRO A 89 -20.59 5.18 7.79
N PHE A 90 -19.71 4.18 7.87
CA PHE A 90 -18.28 4.32 8.09
C PHE A 90 -17.56 3.19 7.34
N ARG A 91 -16.39 3.48 6.77
CA ARG A 91 -15.52 2.49 6.11
C ARG A 91 -14.16 2.48 6.77
N MET A 92 -13.73 1.30 7.21
CA MET A 92 -12.49 1.17 7.98
C MET A 92 -11.22 1.30 7.12
N PHE A 93 -11.29 1.01 5.82
CA PHE A 93 -10.14 0.92 4.91
C PHE A 93 -10.34 1.70 3.59
N GLN A 94 -10.83 2.95 3.68
CA GLN A 94 -11.05 3.81 2.51
C GLN A 94 -9.87 4.76 2.26
#